data_AF-A0A368BZJ3-F1
#
_entry.id   AF-A0A368BZJ3-F1
#
_cell.length_a   1.000
_cell.length_b   1.000
_cell.length_c   1.000
_cell.angle_alpha   90.00
_cell.angle_beta   90.00
_cell.angle_gamma   90.00
#
_symmetry.space_group_name_H-M   'P 1'
#
loop_
_entity.id
_entity.type
_entity.pdbx_description
1 polymer ?
#
loop_
_entity_poly.entity_id
_entity_poly.type
_entity_poly.pdbx_seq_one_letter_code
_entity_poly.pdbx_strand_id
1 'polypeptide(L)' 'MKRYYKELNSVEPMGVYDLVMGEVEPELLIATMKYTNNNQSRAAKILGLNRATLRKKLLKHKIKS' A
#
# COMPACT_ATOMS: atom_id res chain seq x y z
N MET A 1 -15.14 -3.22 4.65
CA MET A 1 -15.07 -4.66 5.03
C MET A 1 -16.39 -5.25 5.52
N LYS A 2 -17.08 -4.70 6.53
CA LYS A 2 -18.38 -5.25 7.00
C LYS A 2 -19.40 -5.46 5.86
N ARG A 3 -19.53 -4.49 4.96
CA ARG A 3 -20.38 -4.58 3.75
C ARG A 3 -19.92 -5.68 2.79
N TYR A 4 -18.64 -5.68 2.44
CA TYR A 4 -18.02 -6.71 1.59
C TYR A 4 -18.31 -8.14 2.07
N TYR A 5 -18.13 -8.41 3.37
CA TYR A 5 -18.45 -9.73 3.95
C TYR A 5 -19.93 -10.06 4.03
N LYS A 6 -20.81 -9.05 4.12
CA LYS A 6 -22.26 -9.25 4.09
C LYS A 6 -22.77 -9.58 2.69
N GLU A 7 -22.08 -9.12 1.65
CA GLU A 7 -22.43 -9.35 0.23
C GLU A 7 -21.86 -10.69 -0.31
N LEU A 8 -20.92 -11.31 0.41
CA LEU A 8 -20.45 -12.66 0.13
C LEU A 8 -21.53 -13.67 0.55
N ASN A 9 -22.43 -13.99 -0.38
CA ASN A 9 -23.52 -14.96 -0.23
C ASN A 9 -23.00 -16.41 -0.05
N SER A 10 -22.29 -16.70 1.03
CA SER A 10 -21.66 -17.99 1.38
C SER A 10 -20.47 -18.41 0.51
N VAL A 11 -19.91 -17.49 -0.27
CA VAL A 11 -18.63 -17.71 -0.98
C VAL A 11 -17.49 -17.35 -0.04
N GLU A 12 -16.57 -18.29 0.19
CA GLU A 12 -15.35 -18.01 0.95
C GLU A 12 -14.43 -17.09 0.15
N PRO A 13 -14.10 -15.89 0.65
CA PRO A 13 -13.27 -14.95 -0.09
C PRO A 13 -11.79 -15.30 0.04
N MET A 14 -11.10 -15.45 -1.08
CA MET A 14 -9.65 -15.65 -1.13
C MET A 14 -8.91 -14.34 -1.44
N GLY A 15 -7.71 -14.16 -0.87
CA GLY A 15 -6.84 -13.03 -1.22
C GLY A 15 -7.31 -11.66 -0.72
N VAL A 16 -8.20 -11.61 0.27
CA VAL A 16 -8.75 -10.33 0.79
C VAL A 16 -7.65 -9.38 1.29
N TYR A 17 -6.57 -9.94 1.87
CA TYR A 17 -5.42 -9.14 2.29
C TYR A 17 -4.78 -8.41 1.11
N ASP A 18 -4.50 -9.11 0.01
CA ASP A 18 -3.89 -8.50 -1.17
C ASP A 18 -4.84 -7.51 -1.85
N LEU A 19 -6.14 -7.80 -1.85
CA LEU A 19 -7.17 -6.88 -2.35
C LEU A 19 -7.17 -5.57 -1.55
N VAL A 20 -7.20 -5.63 -0.21
CA VAL A 20 -7.19 -4.43 0.61
C VAL A 20 -5.85 -3.70 0.52
N MET A 21 -4.73 -4.43 0.55
CA MET A 21 -3.41 -3.81 0.43
C MET A 21 -3.19 -3.18 -0.93
N GLY A 22 -3.78 -3.73 -1.99
CA GLY A 22 -3.77 -3.13 -3.34
C GLY A 22 -4.39 -1.74 -3.39
N GLU A 23 -5.41 -1.49 -2.57
CA GLU A 23 -6.15 -0.22 -2.53
C GLU A 23 -5.64 0.76 -1.47
N VAL A 24 -4.95 0.29 -0.42
CA VAL A 24 -4.52 1.14 0.70
C VAL A 24 -3.04 1.49 0.62
N GLU A 25 -2.21 0.55 0.16
CA GLU A 25 -0.76 0.74 0.12
C GLU A 25 -0.32 1.85 -0.83
N PRO A 26 -0.82 1.97 -2.09
CA PRO A 26 -0.35 3.01 -3.00
C PRO A 26 -0.56 4.43 -2.45
N GLU A 27 -1.71 4.68 -1.84
CA GLU A 27 -2.16 5.96 -1.29
C GLU A 27 -1.28 6.35 -0.11
N LEU A 28 -0.99 5.41 0.78
CA LEU A 28 -0.06 5.59 1.89
C LEU A 28 1.35 5.94 1.39
N LEU A 29 1.84 5.22 0.37
CA LEU A 29 3.14 5.47 -0.23
C LEU A 29 3.21 6.85 -0.89
N ILE A 30 2.21 7.22 -1.69
CA ILE A 30 2.12 8.52 -2.36
C ILE A 30 2.08 9.65 -1.33
N ALA A 31 1.22 9.54 -0.32
CA ALA A 31 1.08 10.56 0.71
C ALA A 31 2.41 10.78 1.46
N THR A 32 3.09 9.70 1.83
CA THR A 32 4.37 9.81 2.53
C THR A 32 5.48 10.35 1.63
N MET A 33 5.54 9.92 0.37
CA MET A 33 6.51 10.45 -0.61
C MET A 33 6.31 11.95 -0.84
N LYS A 34 5.07 12.41 -0.98
CA LYS A 34 4.74 13.84 -1.06
C LYS A 34 5.18 14.59 0.19
N TYR A 35 4.85 14.06 1.38
CA TYR A 35 5.22 14.66 2.65
C TYR A 35 6.74 14.80 2.82
N THR A 36 7.53 13.88 2.26
CA THR A 36 8.99 13.94 2.32
C THR A 36 9.65 14.62 1.11
N ASN A 37 8.89 15.30 0.25
CA ASN A 37 9.38 15.88 -1.01
C ASN A 37 10.17 14.86 -1.85
N ASN A 38 9.61 13.67 -2.00
CA ASN A 38 10.17 12.51 -2.69
C ASN A 38 11.49 11.97 -2.12
N ASN A 39 11.88 12.36 -0.91
CA ASN A 39 13.03 11.77 -0.23
C ASN A 39 12.69 10.34 0.25
N GLN A 40 13.09 9.34 -0.54
CA GLN A 40 12.83 7.92 -0.26
C GLN A 40 13.46 7.44 1.05
N SER A 41 14.64 7.93 1.44
CA SER A 41 15.29 7.52 2.70
C SER A 41 14.47 7.98 3.91
N ARG A 42 13.97 9.22 3.87
CA ARG A 42 13.09 9.76 4.91
C ARG A 42 11.73 9.07 4.90
N ALA A 43 11.14 8.83 3.73
CA ALA A 43 9.86 8.13 3.60
C ALA A 43 9.94 6.70 4.15
N ALA A 44 11.01 5.97 3.83
CA ALA A 44 11.23 4.61 4.33
C ALA A 44 11.31 4.59 5.86
N LYS A 45 12.03 5.55 6.46
CA LYS A 45 12.10 5.70 7.92
C LYS A 45 10.72 5.97 8.54
N ILE A 46 9.90 6.85 7.94
CA ILE A 46 8.54 7.16 8.42
C ILE A 46 7.64 5.93 8.34
N LEU A 47 7.71 5.18 7.24
CA LEU A 47 6.89 3.98 7.02
C LEU A 47 7.39 2.75 7.81
N GLY A 48 8.51 2.86 8.53
CA GLY A 48 9.13 1.71 9.21
C GLY A 48 9.64 0.64 8.24
N LEU A 49 9.97 1.02 7.00
CA LEU A 49 10.46 0.12 5.97
C LEU A 49 11.96 0.30 5.76
N ASN A 50 12.63 -0.76 5.32
CA ASN A 50 13.92 -0.58 4.69
C ASN A 50 13.73 0.12 3.32
N ARG A 51 14.75 0.88 2.88
CA ARG A 51 14.69 1.65 1.62
C ARG A 51 14.49 0.76 0.38
N ALA A 52 15.06 -0.45 0.35
CA ALA A 52 14.93 -1.37 -0.77
C ALA A 52 13.49 -1.89 -0.93
N THR A 53 12.80 -2.14 0.19
CA THR A 53 11.39 -2.54 0.26
C THR A 53 10.49 -1.40 -0.19
N LEU A 54 10.72 -0.17 0.29
CA LEU A 54 10.00 1.00 -0.22
C LEU A 54 10.15 1.10 -1.74
N ARG A 55 11.37 1.01 -2.27
CA ARG A 55 11.63 1.09 -3.71
C ARG A 55 10.91 0.00 -4.50
N LYS A 56 10.90 -1.24 -4.01
CA LYS A 56 10.16 -2.37 -4.62
C LYS A 56 8.65 -2.10 -4.62
N LYS A 57 8.10 -1.54 -3.54
CA LYS A 57 6.67 -1.21 -3.43
C LYS A 57 6.27 -0.05 -4.34
N LEU A 58 7.08 1.01 -4.44
CA LEU A 58 6.87 2.10 -5.39
C LEU A 58 6.85 1.58 -6.84
N LEU A 59 7.76 0.68 -7.19
CA LEU A 59 7.79 0.05 -8.52
C LEU A 59 6.55 -0.83 -8.77
N LYS A 60 6.17 -1.68 -7.79
CA LYS A 60 4.98 -2.55 -7.86
C LYS A 60 3.73 -1.74 -8.20
N HIS A 61 3.57 -0.59 -7.54
CA HIS A 61 2.41 0.30 -7.69
C HIS A 61 2.58 1.38 -8.77
N LYS A 62 3.68 1.34 -9.54
CA LYS A 62 4.00 2.29 -10.62
C LYS A 62 3.99 3.76 -10.17
N ILE A 63 4.36 4.02 -8.92
CA ILE A 63 4.43 5.36 -8.34
C ILE A 63 5.75 6.00 -8.78
N LYS A 64 5.66 7.12 -9.49
CA LYS A 64 6.83 7.95 -9.81
C LYS A 64 7.22 8.75 -8.58
N SER A 65 8.42 8.49 -8.07
CA SER A 65 9.09 9.31 -7.05
C SER A 65 9.83 10.47 -7.70
#